data_AF-A0A3A8YMK3-F1
#
_entry.id   AF-A0A3A8YMK3-F1
#
_cell.length_a   1.000
_cell.length_b   1.000
_cell.length_c   1.000
_cell.angle_alpha   90.00
_cell.angle_beta   90.00
_cell.angle_gamma   90.00
#
_symmetry.space_group_name_H-M   'P 1'
#
loop_
_entity.id
_entity.type
_entity.pdbx_description
1 polymer ?
#
loop_
_entity_poly.entity_id
_entity_poly.type
_entity_poly.pdbx_seq_one_letter_code
_entity_poly.pdbx_strand_id
1 'polypeptide(L)'
;QAISRAKSVIFQVAFCNDWDFFFTGTIDRTRFDRYHLGDYYKSFTQWLRDYRKKYSCDIKYLFVPELHEDGAWHIHGFVRGIPGDHLCKFIPGLHPKKLVERGYLNWPAYQRKFGFCSLGVIRDLEAISHYITEYITEDLGRCVTSFGGHLYRCSVGLARAVHEGYIYQSYVVLDSYLEHDGMFCSTGWVRGVDWVFWMQYIPVDGELSPLEAPEDVPVLMSNVDVEQ
;
A
#
# COMPACT_ATOMS: atom_id res chain seq x y z
N GLN A 1 0.31 8.86 18.23
CA GLN A 1 0.13 7.39 18.06
C GLN A 1 -0.60 6.98 16.77
N ALA A 2 -1.67 7.66 16.32
CA ALA A 2 -2.39 7.25 15.09
C ALA A 2 -1.59 7.46 13.78
N ILE A 3 -0.87 8.58 13.66
CA ILE A 3 -0.10 8.94 12.45
C ILE A 3 1.06 7.98 12.20
N SER A 4 1.85 7.65 13.23
CA SER A 4 2.97 6.70 13.12
C SER A 4 2.50 5.32 12.66
N ARG A 5 1.35 4.84 13.18
CA ARG A 5 0.72 3.60 12.70
C ARG A 5 0.30 3.68 11.24
N ALA A 6 -0.32 4.79 10.82
CA ALA A 6 -0.71 5.00 9.43
C ALA A 6 0.51 5.04 8.49
N LYS A 7 1.59 5.74 8.86
CA LYS A 7 2.86 5.77 8.13
C LYS A 7 3.43 4.37 7.95
N SER A 8 3.51 3.59 9.02
CA SER A 8 4.00 2.21 8.97
C SER A 8 3.13 1.35 8.04
N VAL A 9 1.81 1.42 8.17
CA VAL A 9 0.89 0.68 7.31
C VAL A 9 1.01 1.07 5.83
N ILE A 10 1.07 2.37 5.53
CA ILE A 10 1.18 2.88 4.16
C ILE A 10 2.51 2.44 3.55
N PHE A 11 3.60 2.52 4.31
CA PHE A 11 4.90 2.01 3.89
C PHE A 11 4.84 0.51 3.56
N GLN A 12 4.27 -0.30 4.44
CA GLN A 12 4.13 -1.74 4.21
C GLN A 12 3.32 -2.04 2.94
N VAL A 13 2.17 -1.39 2.76
CA VAL A 13 1.34 -1.61 1.57
C VAL A 13 2.06 -1.10 0.30
N ALA A 14 2.80 0.00 0.39
CA ALA A 14 3.59 0.50 -0.73
C ALA A 14 4.70 -0.49 -1.11
N PHE A 15 5.49 -0.94 -0.14
CA PHE A 15 6.71 -1.71 -0.35
C PHE A 15 6.46 -3.20 -0.63
N CYS A 16 5.46 -3.81 0.01
CA CYS A 16 5.18 -5.24 -0.13
C CYS A 16 4.35 -5.59 -1.38
N ASN A 17 4.08 -4.65 -2.27
CA ASN A 17 3.28 -4.89 -3.48
C ASN A 17 4.02 -4.32 -4.70
N ASP A 18 3.91 -5.03 -5.84
CA ASP A 18 4.40 -4.49 -7.11
C ASP A 18 3.48 -3.38 -7.62
N TRP A 19 4.07 -2.32 -8.16
CA TRP A 19 3.37 -1.16 -8.70
C TRP A 19 3.98 -0.71 -10.03
N ASP A 20 3.12 -0.32 -10.97
CA ASP A 20 3.56 0.19 -12.27
C ASP A 20 3.91 1.69 -12.18
N PHE A 21 3.07 2.45 -11.47
CA PHE A 21 3.10 3.91 -11.50
C PHE A 21 2.96 4.54 -10.12
N PHE A 22 3.74 5.59 -9.89
CA PHE A 22 3.46 6.59 -8.88
C PHE A 22 2.45 7.60 -9.45
N PHE A 23 1.35 7.76 -8.75
CA PHE A 23 0.21 8.55 -9.16
C PHE A 23 0.15 9.88 -8.42
N THR A 24 -0.14 10.94 -9.15
CA THR A 24 -0.53 12.23 -8.60
C THR A 24 -1.81 12.70 -9.28
N GLY A 25 -2.80 13.11 -8.51
CA GLY A 25 -4.10 13.58 -8.99
C GLY A 25 -4.51 14.88 -8.32
N THR A 26 -4.94 15.83 -9.13
CA THR A 26 -5.55 17.10 -8.68
C THR A 26 -7.04 17.06 -9.00
N ILE A 27 -7.86 17.19 -7.96
CA ILE A 27 -9.32 17.15 -8.10
C ILE A 27 -9.79 18.45 -8.75
N ASP A 28 -10.56 18.32 -9.83
CA ASP A 28 -11.13 19.46 -10.56
C ASP A 28 -12.34 20.02 -9.81
N ARG A 29 -12.20 21.28 -9.39
CA ARG A 29 -13.20 22.06 -8.62
C ARG A 29 -14.56 22.19 -9.30
N THR A 30 -14.64 22.00 -10.61
CA THR A 30 -15.92 22.10 -11.35
C THR A 30 -16.75 20.82 -11.26
N ARG A 31 -16.14 19.72 -10.79
CA ARG A 31 -16.73 18.38 -10.79
C ARG A 31 -16.98 17.84 -9.39
N PHE A 32 -16.11 18.19 -8.45
CA PHE A 32 -16.19 17.77 -7.07
C PHE A 32 -15.93 18.95 -6.16
N ASP A 33 -16.56 18.92 -4.99
CA ASP A 33 -16.12 19.75 -3.88
C ASP A 33 -14.76 19.25 -3.40
N ARG A 34 -13.69 19.94 -3.82
CA ARG A 34 -12.31 19.60 -3.49
C ARG A 34 -11.94 19.78 -2.02
N TYR A 35 -12.86 20.28 -1.20
CA TYR A 35 -12.74 20.34 0.27
C TYR A 35 -13.38 19.12 0.94
N HIS A 36 -14.24 18.39 0.22
CA HIS A 36 -15.00 17.25 0.73
C HIS A 36 -14.52 15.92 0.11
N LEU A 37 -13.47 15.35 0.70
CA LEU A 37 -12.76 14.20 0.15
C LEU A 37 -13.60 12.91 0.08
N GLY A 38 -14.62 12.77 0.93
CA GLY A 38 -15.50 11.60 0.96
C GLY A 38 -16.23 11.34 -0.36
N ASP A 39 -16.74 12.41 -0.99
CA ASP A 39 -17.50 12.31 -2.24
C ASP A 39 -16.62 11.88 -3.42
N TYR A 40 -15.39 12.41 -3.45
CA TYR A 40 -14.38 11.97 -4.41
C TYR A 40 -14.11 10.46 -4.27
N TYR A 41 -13.84 9.96 -3.05
CA TYR A 41 -13.54 8.54 -2.86
C TYR A 41 -14.71 7.64 -3.22
N LYS A 42 -15.94 7.98 -2.83
CA LYS A 42 -17.14 7.21 -3.18
C LYS A 42 -17.32 7.11 -4.69
N SER A 43 -17.11 8.21 -5.41
CA SER A 43 -17.20 8.23 -6.87
C SER A 43 -16.03 7.48 -7.53
N PHE A 44 -14.83 7.59 -6.97
CA PHE A 44 -13.63 6.92 -7.46
C PHE A 44 -13.72 5.39 -7.31
N THR A 45 -14.11 4.88 -6.15
CA THR A 45 -14.20 3.43 -5.89
C THR A 45 -15.25 2.78 -6.80
N GLN A 46 -16.43 3.39 -6.92
CA GLN A 46 -17.47 2.95 -7.84
C GLN A 46 -16.96 2.95 -9.29
N TRP A 47 -16.39 4.08 -9.72
CA TRP A 47 -15.87 4.21 -11.07
C TRP A 47 -14.80 3.17 -11.39
N LEU A 48 -13.86 2.94 -10.47
CA LEU A 48 -12.79 1.98 -10.66
C LEU A 48 -13.33 0.55 -10.76
N ARG A 49 -14.34 0.20 -9.96
CA ARG A 49 -15.04 -1.09 -10.05
C ARG A 49 -15.69 -1.28 -11.42
N ASP A 50 -16.38 -0.27 -11.93
CA ASP A 50 -17.01 -0.34 -13.24
C ASP A 50 -15.98 -0.37 -14.38
N TYR A 51 -14.86 0.35 -14.20
CA TYR A 51 -13.74 0.35 -15.13
C TYR A 51 -13.09 -1.04 -15.23
N ARG A 52 -12.80 -1.68 -14.09
CA ARG A 52 -12.25 -3.05 -14.03
C ARG A 52 -13.17 -4.03 -14.76
N LYS A 53 -14.48 -3.96 -14.51
CA LYS A 53 -15.49 -4.79 -15.19
C LYS A 53 -15.55 -4.55 -16.69
N LYS A 54 -15.57 -3.28 -17.10
CA LYS A 54 -15.71 -2.89 -18.51
C LYS A 54 -14.53 -3.33 -19.37
N TYR A 55 -13.32 -3.24 -18.82
CA TYR A 55 -12.08 -3.49 -19.57
C TYR A 55 -11.36 -4.77 -19.15
N SER A 56 -11.99 -5.61 -18.33
CA SER A 56 -11.43 -6.88 -17.83
C SER A 56 -9.99 -6.75 -17.32
N CYS A 57 -9.75 -5.74 -16.49
CA CYS A 57 -8.43 -5.45 -15.92
C CYS A 57 -8.47 -5.46 -14.39
N ASP A 58 -7.34 -5.80 -13.75
CA ASP A 58 -7.19 -5.76 -12.29
C ASP A 58 -6.34 -4.56 -11.86
N ILE A 59 -6.96 -3.38 -11.84
CA ILE A 59 -6.29 -2.17 -11.38
C ILE A 59 -6.22 -2.20 -9.86
N LYS A 60 -5.05 -2.09 -9.22
CA LYS A 60 -4.95 -1.88 -7.77
C LYS A 60 -4.41 -0.49 -7.47
N TYR A 61 -4.70 0.04 -6.29
CA TYR A 61 -4.23 1.36 -5.86
C TYR A 61 -3.95 1.45 -4.36
N LEU A 62 -3.07 2.37 -3.99
CA LEU A 62 -2.86 2.91 -2.64
C LEU A 62 -2.82 4.43 -2.76
N PHE A 63 -3.79 5.14 -2.19
CA PHE A 63 -3.91 6.60 -2.25
C PHE A 63 -3.83 7.23 -0.87
N VAL A 64 -3.03 8.29 -0.79
CA VAL A 64 -2.83 9.15 0.37
C VAL A 64 -3.26 10.57 -0.04
N PRO A 65 -4.26 11.15 0.62
CA PRO A 65 -4.64 12.54 0.39
C PRO A 65 -3.63 13.49 1.02
N GLU A 66 -3.31 14.58 0.32
CA GLU A 66 -2.49 15.69 0.79
C GLU A 66 -3.33 16.97 0.81
N LEU A 67 -3.27 17.73 1.89
CA LEU A 67 -3.92 19.04 1.97
C LEU A 67 -2.98 20.09 1.37
N HIS A 68 -3.40 20.73 0.28
CA HIS A 68 -2.66 21.82 -0.33
C HIS A 68 -2.86 23.14 0.45
N GLU A 69 -1.98 24.12 0.26
CA GLU A 69 -2.01 25.41 1.00
C GLU A 69 -3.35 26.17 0.88
N ASP A 70 -4.05 25.99 -0.24
CA ASP A 70 -5.38 26.58 -0.49
C ASP A 70 -6.54 25.77 0.10
N GLY A 71 -6.24 24.76 0.92
CA GLY A 71 -7.17 23.85 1.57
C GLY A 71 -7.76 22.78 0.65
N ALA A 72 -7.34 22.71 -0.62
CA ALA A 72 -7.81 21.70 -1.55
C ALA A 72 -7.12 20.36 -1.34
N TRP A 73 -7.85 19.26 -1.54
CA TRP A 73 -7.27 17.91 -1.48
C TRP A 73 -6.59 17.52 -2.79
N HIS A 74 -5.34 17.09 -2.68
CA HIS A 74 -4.58 16.38 -3.71
C HIS A 74 -4.45 14.91 -3.35
N ILE A 75 -4.23 14.06 -4.35
CA ILE A 75 -4.09 12.62 -4.17
C ILE A 75 -2.72 12.18 -4.66
N HIS A 76 -1.96 11.54 -3.79
CA HIS A 76 -0.68 10.89 -4.10
C HIS A 76 -0.80 9.40 -3.87
N GLY A 77 -0.01 8.58 -4.57
CA GLY A 77 -0.09 7.15 -4.33
C GLY A 77 0.51 6.27 -5.40
N PHE A 78 0.07 5.02 -5.40
CA PHE A 78 0.52 3.98 -6.30
C PHE A 78 -0.66 3.41 -7.06
N VAL A 79 -0.43 3.05 -8.31
CA VAL A 79 -1.41 2.35 -9.15
C VAL A 79 -0.69 1.30 -9.99
N ARG A 80 -1.34 0.15 -10.19
CA ARG A 80 -0.91 -0.89 -11.12
C ARG A 80 -2.09 -1.43 -11.93
N GLY A 81 -1.81 -2.07 -13.05
CA GLY A 81 -2.79 -2.81 -13.85
C GLY A 81 -3.64 -1.94 -14.77
N ILE A 82 -3.26 -0.67 -15.01
CA ILE A 82 -3.93 0.16 -16.02
C ILE A 82 -3.47 -0.34 -17.41
N PRO A 83 -4.38 -0.68 -18.33
CA PRO A 83 -4.00 -1.05 -19.69
C PRO A 83 -3.17 0.05 -20.37
N GLY A 84 -2.05 -0.31 -20.98
CA GLY A 84 -1.10 0.67 -21.52
C GLY A 84 -1.67 1.51 -22.67
N ASP A 85 -2.60 0.96 -23.44
CA ASP A 85 -3.35 1.66 -24.50
C ASP A 85 -4.39 2.66 -23.97
N HIS A 86 -4.69 2.60 -22.66
CA HIS A 86 -5.52 3.59 -21.98
C HIS A 86 -4.71 4.76 -21.41
N LEU A 87 -3.39 4.74 -21.57
CA LEU A 87 -2.49 5.80 -21.16
C LEU A 87 -2.04 6.62 -22.37
N CYS A 88 -1.76 7.90 -22.16
CA CYS A 88 -1.15 8.74 -23.19
C CYS A 88 0.01 9.55 -22.64
N LYS A 89 0.97 9.88 -23.50
CA LYS A 89 2.08 10.76 -23.15
C LYS A 89 1.61 12.20 -23.04
N PHE A 90 2.26 12.97 -22.17
CA PHE A 90 2.12 14.42 -22.19
C PHE A 90 2.75 15.00 -23.46
N ILE A 91 2.09 16.02 -24.01
CA ILE A 91 2.43 16.68 -25.28
C ILE A 91 3.29 17.94 -25.01
N PRO A 92 4.47 18.09 -25.62
CA PRO A 92 5.29 19.31 -25.54
C PRO A 92 4.51 20.56 -25.99
N GLY A 93 4.68 21.68 -25.28
CA GLY A 93 4.02 22.95 -25.60
C GLY A 93 2.57 23.07 -25.12
N LEU A 94 1.91 21.94 -24.82
CA LEU A 94 0.56 21.92 -24.23
C LEU A 94 0.59 21.60 -22.73
N HIS A 95 1.48 20.70 -22.31
CA HIS A 95 1.55 20.22 -20.93
C HIS A 95 2.83 20.70 -20.22
N PRO A 96 2.87 20.67 -18.87
CA PRO A 96 4.04 21.08 -18.11
C PRO A 96 5.32 20.39 -18.57
N LYS A 97 6.35 21.20 -18.88
CA LYS A 97 7.63 20.74 -19.44
C LYS A 97 8.26 19.59 -18.64
N LYS A 98 8.23 19.68 -17.29
CA LYS A 98 8.77 18.66 -16.38
C LYS A 98 8.13 17.28 -16.56
N LEU A 99 6.82 17.22 -16.84
CA LEU A 99 6.11 15.95 -17.02
C LEU A 99 6.46 15.31 -18.37
N VAL A 100 6.58 16.13 -19.40
CA VAL A 100 6.98 15.71 -20.74
C VAL A 100 8.42 15.16 -20.72
N GLU A 101 9.36 15.92 -20.16
CA GLU A 101 10.79 15.55 -20.11
C GLU A 101 11.06 14.30 -19.28
N ARG A 102 10.32 14.13 -18.18
CA ARG A 102 10.44 12.95 -17.31
C ARG A 102 9.63 11.75 -17.82
N GLY A 103 8.91 11.88 -18.94
CA GLY A 103 8.16 10.80 -19.55
C GLY A 103 6.95 10.34 -18.74
N TYR A 104 6.32 11.25 -17.98
CA TYR A 104 5.10 10.93 -17.25
C TYR A 104 3.96 10.67 -18.24
N LEU A 105 3.02 9.82 -17.81
CA LEU A 105 1.83 9.48 -18.56
C LEU A 105 0.60 10.13 -17.93
N ASN A 106 -0.42 10.32 -18.75
CA ASN A 106 -1.75 10.70 -18.33
C ASN A 106 -2.69 9.51 -18.46
N TRP A 107 -3.73 9.47 -17.64
CA TRP A 107 -4.85 8.55 -17.76
C TRP A 107 -6.11 9.32 -18.19
N PRO A 108 -6.40 9.43 -19.50
CA PRO A 108 -7.45 10.32 -20.00
C PRO A 108 -8.84 10.03 -19.43
N ALA A 109 -9.15 8.76 -19.14
CA ALA A 109 -10.43 8.39 -18.54
C ALA A 109 -10.57 8.92 -17.10
N TYR A 110 -9.51 8.84 -16.30
CA TYR A 110 -9.47 9.47 -14.98
C TYR A 110 -9.55 10.99 -15.13
N GLN A 111 -8.73 11.58 -16.02
CA GLN A 111 -8.67 13.03 -16.21
C GLN A 111 -10.04 13.61 -16.55
N ARG A 112 -10.75 12.96 -17.48
CA ARG A 112 -12.09 13.34 -17.90
C ARG A 112 -13.16 13.16 -16.85
N LYS A 113 -12.91 12.49 -15.72
CA LYS A 113 -13.90 12.30 -14.65
C LYS A 113 -13.57 13.09 -13.40
N PHE A 114 -12.31 13.10 -12.97
CA PHE A 114 -11.90 13.60 -11.65
C PHE A 114 -11.03 14.86 -11.69
N GLY A 115 -10.28 15.09 -12.77
CA GLY A 115 -9.34 16.19 -12.87
C GLY A 115 -7.94 15.73 -13.24
N PHE A 116 -7.00 16.67 -13.32
CA PHE A 116 -5.64 16.41 -13.82
C PHE A 116 -4.97 15.25 -13.09
N CYS A 117 -4.30 14.37 -13.82
CA CYS A 117 -3.50 13.30 -13.23
C CYS A 117 -2.21 13.07 -13.98
N SER A 118 -1.20 12.57 -13.27
CA SER A 118 0.07 12.15 -13.84
C SER A 118 0.54 10.85 -13.23
N LEU A 119 1.10 9.98 -14.07
CA LEU A 119 1.62 8.66 -13.74
C LEU A 119 3.11 8.65 -14.05
N GLY A 120 3.96 8.59 -13.03
CA GLY A 120 5.39 8.39 -13.17
C GLY A 120 5.71 6.91 -13.07
N VAL A 121 6.44 6.35 -14.03
CA VAL A 121 6.92 4.96 -13.95
C VAL A 121 7.84 4.81 -12.74
N ILE A 122 7.55 3.81 -11.89
CA ILE A 122 8.36 3.52 -10.70
C ILE A 122 9.65 2.84 -11.14
N ARG A 123 10.78 3.41 -10.71
CA ARG A 123 12.13 2.87 -10.99
C ARG A 123 12.81 2.31 -9.74
N ASP A 124 12.45 2.88 -8.60
CA ASP A 124 12.97 2.53 -7.29
C ASP A 124 11.77 2.48 -6.34
N LEU A 125 11.33 1.26 -6.03
CA LEU A 125 10.16 1.04 -5.19
C LEU A 125 10.44 1.43 -3.74
N GLU A 126 11.65 1.20 -3.25
CA GLU A 126 12.06 1.50 -1.87
C GLU A 126 12.02 3.01 -1.63
N ALA A 127 12.70 3.78 -2.49
CA ALA A 127 12.75 5.23 -2.38
C ALA A 127 11.35 5.86 -2.46
N ILE A 128 10.50 5.39 -3.38
CA ILE A 128 9.14 5.93 -3.55
C ILE A 128 8.22 5.48 -2.40
N SER A 129 8.43 4.29 -1.83
CA SER A 129 7.70 3.82 -0.65
C SER A 129 8.03 4.64 0.59
N HIS A 130 9.28 5.09 0.75
CA HIS A 130 9.61 6.07 1.78
C HIS A 130 8.99 7.44 1.47
N TYR A 131 9.10 7.90 0.22
CA TYR A 131 8.58 9.19 -0.22
C TYR A 131 7.08 9.37 0.04
N ILE A 132 6.25 8.34 -0.21
CA ILE A 132 4.80 8.46 0.02
C ILE A 132 4.46 8.79 1.48
N THR A 133 5.33 8.44 2.42
CA THR A 133 5.10 8.70 3.85
C THR A 133 5.30 10.17 4.24
N GLU A 134 5.97 10.95 3.40
CA GLU A 134 6.15 12.40 3.58
C GLU A 134 4.82 13.15 3.48
N TYR A 135 3.90 12.67 2.65
CA TYR A 135 2.56 13.25 2.48
C TYR A 135 1.64 13.06 3.69
N ILE A 136 2.04 12.23 4.65
CA ILE A 136 1.29 12.03 5.89
C ILE A 136 1.81 13.05 6.91
N THR A 137 1.21 14.23 6.89
CA THR A 137 1.53 15.34 7.79
C THR A 137 0.72 15.28 9.09
N GLU A 138 1.15 16.04 10.11
CA GLU A 138 0.37 16.17 11.35
C GLU A 138 -0.98 16.86 11.11
N ASP A 139 -1.00 17.84 10.20
CA ASP A 139 -2.21 18.56 9.82
C ASP A 139 -3.20 17.66 9.09
N LEU A 140 -2.71 16.76 8.23
CA LEU A 140 -3.54 15.71 7.65
C LEU A 140 -4.20 14.85 8.74
N GLY A 141 -3.42 14.46 9.75
CA GLY A 141 -3.91 13.75 10.94
C GLY A 141 -5.09 14.44 11.61
N ARG A 142 -4.97 15.75 11.86
CA ARG A 142 -6.01 16.56 12.53
C ARG A 142 -7.25 16.72 11.65
N CYS A 143 -7.09 17.13 10.40
CA CYS A 143 -8.20 17.33 9.47
C CYS A 143 -9.01 16.04 9.25
N VAL A 144 -8.31 14.93 9.01
CA VAL A 144 -8.96 13.62 8.78
C VAL A 144 -9.77 13.18 10.01
N THR A 145 -9.28 13.44 11.22
CA THR A 145 -10.01 13.13 12.46
C THR A 145 -11.24 14.03 12.65
N SER A 146 -11.16 15.32 12.27
CA SER A 146 -12.28 16.27 12.36
C SER A 146 -13.36 16.07 11.30
N PHE A 147 -13.01 15.56 10.12
CA PHE A 147 -13.92 15.32 9.00
C PHE A 147 -14.32 13.84 8.82
N GLY A 148 -13.97 12.97 9.77
CA GLY A 148 -14.28 11.53 9.69
C GLY A 148 -13.64 10.82 8.48
N GLY A 149 -12.55 11.37 7.94
CA GLY A 149 -11.85 10.83 6.79
C GLY A 149 -10.94 9.66 7.17
N HIS A 150 -10.35 9.02 6.15
CA HIS A 150 -9.25 8.08 6.35
C HIS A 150 -7.92 8.69 5.86
N LEU A 151 -6.82 8.41 6.56
CA LEU A 151 -5.47 8.91 6.21
C LEU A 151 -4.94 8.32 4.90
N TYR A 152 -5.53 7.22 4.45
CA TYR A 152 -5.25 6.60 3.17
C TYR A 152 -6.45 5.73 2.76
N ARG A 153 -6.53 5.40 1.47
CA ARG A 153 -7.44 4.39 0.91
C ARG A 153 -6.64 3.48 -0.01
N CYS A 154 -6.84 2.17 0.08
CA CYS A 154 -6.18 1.21 -0.79
C CYS A 154 -7.14 0.13 -1.28
N SER A 155 -6.74 -0.62 -2.29
CA SER A 155 -7.48 -1.81 -2.73
C SER A 155 -7.46 -2.92 -1.67
N VAL A 156 -8.52 -3.73 -1.64
CA VAL A 156 -8.60 -4.93 -0.81
C VAL A 156 -7.67 -6.02 -1.37
N GLY A 157 -7.08 -6.81 -0.47
CA GLY A 157 -6.18 -7.93 -0.80
C GLY A 157 -4.75 -7.51 -1.15
N LEU A 158 -4.32 -6.29 -0.77
CA LEU A 158 -2.92 -5.89 -0.89
C LEU A 158 -2.10 -6.51 0.25
N ALA A 159 -0.89 -6.95 -0.10
CA ALA A 159 0.06 -7.52 0.85
C ALA A 159 0.52 -6.46 1.87
N ARG A 160 0.87 -6.92 3.06
CA ARG A 160 1.37 -6.12 4.18
C ARG A 160 2.54 -6.87 4.80
N ALA A 161 3.38 -6.17 5.57
CA ALA A 161 4.44 -6.84 6.30
C ALA A 161 3.82 -7.76 7.35
N VAL A 162 4.35 -8.97 7.43
CA VAL A 162 4.05 -9.93 8.47
C VAL A 162 5.18 -9.85 9.49
N HIS A 163 4.86 -9.94 10.79
CA HIS A 163 5.93 -10.01 11.78
C HIS A 163 6.76 -11.27 11.54
N GLU A 164 8.08 -11.13 11.61
CA GLU A 164 9.04 -12.22 11.42
C GLU A 164 8.71 -13.44 12.29
N GLY A 165 8.19 -13.22 13.51
CA GLY A 165 7.73 -14.29 14.40
C GLY A 165 6.69 -15.25 13.82
N TYR A 166 5.88 -14.83 12.84
CA TYR A 166 4.91 -15.70 12.15
C TYR A 166 5.52 -16.45 10.96
N ILE A 167 6.77 -16.16 10.59
CA ILE A 167 7.49 -16.81 9.48
C ILE A 167 8.18 -18.09 9.98
N TYR A 168 8.52 -18.15 11.28
CA TYR A 168 9.08 -19.37 11.87
C TYR A 168 8.02 -20.48 11.88
N GLN A 169 8.30 -21.58 11.19
CA GLN A 169 7.57 -22.82 11.42
C GLN A 169 7.86 -23.30 12.84
N SER A 170 6.80 -23.46 13.62
CA SER A 170 6.84 -24.14 14.91
C SER A 170 7.28 -25.58 14.66
N TYR A 171 8.48 -25.95 15.11
CA TYR A 171 8.90 -27.36 15.12
C TYR A 171 8.39 -27.97 16.40
N VAL A 172 7.29 -28.71 16.35
CA VAL A 172 6.64 -29.33 17.53
C VAL A 172 7.64 -30.04 18.45
N VAL A 173 8.67 -30.66 17.87
CA VAL A 173 9.73 -31.33 18.65
C VAL A 173 10.62 -30.31 19.39
N LEU A 174 11.05 -29.23 18.74
CA LEU A 174 11.83 -28.17 19.40
C LEU A 174 10.97 -27.40 20.41
N ASP A 175 9.70 -27.16 20.08
CA ASP A 175 8.75 -26.48 20.94
C ASP A 175 8.51 -27.25 22.24
N SER A 176 8.63 -28.59 22.21
CA SER A 176 8.51 -29.43 23.40
C SER A 176 9.62 -29.20 24.45
N TYR A 177 10.73 -28.56 24.04
CA TYR A 177 11.83 -28.21 24.96
C TYR A 177 11.72 -26.78 25.50
N LEU A 178 10.71 -26.00 25.11
CA LEU A 178 10.50 -24.65 25.63
C LEU A 178 10.04 -24.72 27.10
N GLU A 179 10.80 -24.09 27.98
CA GLU A 179 10.54 -24.06 29.43
C GLU A 179 10.03 -22.70 29.90
N HIS A 180 10.33 -21.63 29.16
CA HIS A 180 9.95 -20.26 29.51
C HIS A 180 9.35 -19.55 28.31
N ASP A 181 8.16 -18.98 28.48
CA ASP A 181 7.50 -18.18 27.46
C ASP A 181 7.64 -16.69 27.77
N GLY A 182 8.40 -15.98 26.93
CA GLY A 182 8.66 -14.55 27.05
C GLY A 182 7.82 -13.73 26.07
N MET A 183 7.81 -12.41 26.24
CA MET A 183 7.02 -11.50 25.39
C MET A 183 7.38 -11.55 23.89
N PHE A 184 8.64 -11.89 23.57
CA PHE A 184 9.16 -11.87 22.21
C PHE A 184 9.72 -13.21 21.74
N CYS A 185 10.13 -14.07 22.67
CA CYS A 185 10.63 -15.41 22.37
C CYS A 185 10.36 -16.34 23.55
N SER A 186 10.08 -17.59 23.23
CA SER A 186 10.11 -18.67 24.20
C SER A 186 11.51 -19.29 24.20
N THR A 187 11.96 -19.79 25.34
CA THR A 187 13.31 -20.36 25.52
C THR A 187 13.24 -21.65 26.32
N GLY A 188 14.24 -22.52 26.16
CA GLY A 188 14.36 -23.75 26.93
C GLY A 188 15.66 -24.48 26.63
N TRP A 189 15.84 -25.64 27.28
CA TRP A 189 17.10 -26.38 27.24
C TRP A 189 16.90 -27.81 26.75
N VAL A 190 17.72 -28.22 25.79
CA VAL A 190 17.83 -29.64 25.42
C VAL A 190 18.96 -30.27 26.22
N ARG A 191 18.68 -31.41 26.87
CA ARG A 191 19.63 -32.13 27.73
C ARG A 191 19.79 -33.57 27.25
N GLY A 192 20.99 -34.13 27.44
CA GLY A 192 21.24 -35.55 27.15
C GLY A 192 21.31 -35.89 25.65
N VAL A 193 21.63 -34.90 24.80
CA VAL A 193 21.81 -35.08 23.35
C VAL A 193 23.22 -34.67 22.93
N ASP A 194 23.69 -35.22 21.80
CA ASP A 194 24.95 -34.81 21.16
C ASP A 194 24.78 -33.49 20.39
N TRP A 195 25.88 -32.76 20.15
CA TRP A 195 25.89 -31.53 19.36
C TRP A 195 25.23 -31.68 17.97
N VAL A 196 25.31 -32.86 17.35
CA VAL A 196 24.69 -33.12 16.04
C VAL A 196 23.15 -33.15 16.07
N PHE A 197 22.52 -33.21 17.25
CA PHE A 197 21.06 -33.24 17.42
C PHE A 197 20.35 -32.09 16.67
N TRP A 198 20.95 -30.91 16.65
CA TRP A 198 20.35 -29.74 16.02
C TRP A 198 20.42 -29.78 14.49
N MET A 199 21.34 -30.56 13.91
CA MET A 199 21.56 -30.60 12.46
C MET A 199 20.34 -31.11 11.68
N GLN A 200 19.51 -31.95 12.28
CA GLN A 200 18.29 -32.44 11.64
C GLN A 200 17.20 -31.36 11.47
N TYR A 201 17.31 -30.24 12.18
CA TYR A 201 16.38 -29.10 12.12
C TYR A 201 16.95 -27.92 11.34
N ILE A 202 18.23 -27.98 10.93
CA ILE A 202 18.83 -26.99 10.06
C ILE A 202 18.50 -27.41 8.63
N PRO A 203 17.72 -26.63 7.86
CA PRO A 203 17.51 -26.93 6.45
C PRO A 203 18.87 -26.95 5.74
N VAL A 204 19.17 -28.07 5.07
CA VAL A 204 20.45 -28.30 4.38
C VAL A 204 20.49 -27.46 3.11
N ASP A 205 20.86 -26.18 3.17
CA ASP A 205 21.10 -25.22 2.05
C ASP A 205 20.16 -25.33 0.82
N GLY A 206 19.00 -25.93 1.02
CA GLY A 206 18.05 -26.32 0.01
C GLY A 206 16.82 -25.50 0.30
N GLU A 207 16.42 -24.73 -0.70
CA GLU A 207 15.26 -23.84 -0.74
C GLU A 207 14.29 -24.11 0.42
N LEU A 208 14.21 -23.17 1.37
CA LEU A 208 13.14 -23.15 2.34
C LEU A 208 11.85 -23.39 1.56
N SER A 209 11.08 -24.42 1.95
CA SER A 209 9.78 -24.69 1.35
C SER A 209 9.01 -23.37 1.25
N PRO A 210 8.34 -23.08 0.13
CA PRO A 210 7.60 -21.83 -0.04
C PRO A 210 6.74 -21.61 1.20
N LEU A 211 6.92 -20.45 1.83
CA LEU A 211 6.13 -20.05 2.98
C LEU A 211 4.67 -19.96 2.52
N GLU A 212 3.87 -20.94 2.91
CA GLU A 212 2.42 -20.80 2.86
C GLU A 212 2.06 -19.79 3.95
N ALA A 213 1.94 -18.52 3.54
CA ALA A 213 1.35 -17.52 4.41
C ALA A 213 -0.02 -18.03 4.84
N PRO A 214 -0.40 -17.96 6.13
CA PRO A 214 -1.74 -18.32 6.55
C PRO A 214 -2.74 -17.55 5.67
N GLU A 215 -3.70 -18.26 5.08
CA GLU A 215 -4.72 -17.65 4.19
C GLU A 215 -5.38 -16.43 4.87
N ASP A 216 -5.50 -16.52 6.19
CA ASP A 216 -5.88 -15.45 7.09
C ASP A 216 -4.70 -15.00 7.94
N VAL A 217 -3.78 -14.20 7.38
CA VAL A 217 -3.02 -13.29 8.22
C VAL A 217 -4.06 -12.44 8.94
N PRO A 218 -4.15 -12.47 10.29
CA PRO A 218 -5.13 -11.65 10.99
C PRO A 218 -4.87 -10.22 10.54
N VAL A 219 -5.85 -9.65 9.83
CA VAL A 219 -5.87 -8.24 9.52
C VAL A 219 -5.93 -7.58 10.89
N LEU A 220 -4.76 -7.25 11.44
CA LEU A 220 -4.61 -6.40 12.60
C LEU A 220 -5.37 -5.15 12.20
N MET A 221 -6.59 -5.03 12.73
CA MET A 221 -7.62 -4.15 12.21
C MET A 221 -7.05 -2.74 12.10
N SER A 222 -6.55 -2.39 10.92
CA SER A 222 -6.54 -1.02 10.46
C SER A 222 -8.01 -0.66 10.35
N ASN A 223 -8.40 0.53 10.82
CA ASN A 223 -9.74 1.11 10.85
C ASN A 223 -10.48 1.10 9.49
N VAL A 224 -10.60 -0.07 8.89
CA VAL A 224 -11.31 -0.43 7.68
C VAL A 224 -12.56 -1.06 8.25
N ASP A 225 -13.58 -0.23 8.46
CA ASP A 225 -14.92 -0.76 8.46
C ASP A 225 -15.07 -1.52 7.14
N VAL A 226 -15.14 -2.84 7.26
CA VAL A 226 -15.55 -3.71 6.17
C VAL A 226 -17.02 -3.39 5.97
N GLU A 227 -17.30 -2.42 5.09
CA GLU A 227 -18.66 -2.09 4.70
C GLU A 227 -19.30 -3.33 4.05
N GLN A 228 -20.36 -3.82 4.70
CA GLN A 228 -21.35 -4.75 4.15
C GLN A 228 -22.16 -4.09 3.03
#